data_AF-A0AAE0PV33-F1
#
_entry.id   AF-A0AAE0PV33-F1
#
_cell.length_a   1.000
_cell.length_b   1.000
_cell.length_c   1.000
_cell.angle_alpha   90.00
_cell.angle_beta   90.00
_cell.angle_gamma   90.00
#
_symmetry.space_group_name_H-M   'P 1'
#
loop_
_entity.id
_entity.type
_entity.pdbx_description
1 polymer ?
#
loop_
_entity_poly.entity_id
_entity_poly.type
_entity_poly.pdbx_seq_one_letter_code
_entity_poly.pdbx_strand_id
1 'polypeptide(L)'
;MAVVVNPGLNRSVYTEDFMFSSASCHLQKFSEDSAIVGLITDDGDREYRVLIQDFVDWCQRNCRQINAGKTKELVVDFRRHKHPSPPPVNIQGKDIERADSYKYLDVHLNNKLDWTDKTDAIYKKRQTDSFC
;
A
#
# COMPACT_ATOMS: atom_id res chain seq x y z
N MET A 1 -1.17 9.69 -5.42
CA MET A 1 -0.37 8.82 -4.51
C MET A 1 -0.87 7.40 -4.68
N ALA A 2 0.02 6.41 -4.73
CA ALA A 2 -0.34 5.00 -4.74
C ALA A 2 0.41 4.28 -3.60
N VAL A 3 -0.24 3.33 -2.96
CA VAL A 3 0.33 2.50 -1.90
C VAL A 3 0.12 1.05 -2.27
N VAL A 4 1.20 0.29 -2.41
CA VAL A 4 1.12 -1.18 -2.51
C VAL A 4 1.50 -1.76 -1.17
N VAL A 5 0.59 -2.53 -0.58
CA VAL A 5 0.78 -3.19 0.71
C VAL A 5 0.81 -4.68 0.50
N ASN A 6 1.90 -5.33 0.92
CA ASN A 6 2.05 -6.77 0.91
C ASN A 6 2.13 -7.28 2.37
N PRO A 7 1.03 -7.85 2.90
CA PRO A 7 1.05 -8.44 4.22
C PRO A 7 1.60 -9.88 4.19
N GLY A 8 2.53 -10.19 5.09
CA GLY A 8 3.01 -11.55 5.34
C GLY A 8 4.08 -12.07 4.38
N LEU A 9 5.21 -11.38 4.29
CA LEU A 9 6.49 -12.02 3.97
C LEU A 9 6.70 -13.19 4.97
N ASN A 10 7.31 -14.30 4.55
CA ASN A 10 7.50 -15.46 5.42
C ASN A 10 8.97 -15.56 5.88
N ARG A 11 9.22 -15.15 7.12
CA ARG A 11 10.32 -15.42 8.07
C ARG A 11 11.71 -15.83 7.53
N SER A 12 12.69 -14.94 7.73
CA SER A 12 13.89 -15.14 8.58
C SER A 12 14.81 -13.90 8.55
N VAL A 13 15.19 -13.44 9.75
CA VAL A 13 16.38 -12.67 10.20
C VAL A 13 16.99 -11.59 9.26
N TYR A 14 17.01 -10.35 9.76
CA TYR A 14 17.59 -9.10 9.21
C TYR A 14 17.03 -8.63 7.85
N THR A 15 15.97 -7.81 7.91
CA THR A 15 15.32 -7.12 6.79
C THR A 15 15.78 -5.67 6.65
N GLU A 16 17.09 -5.38 6.75
CA GLU A 16 17.59 -4.00 6.58
C GLU A 16 18.21 -3.72 5.21
N ASP A 17 18.65 -4.74 4.47
CA ASP A 17 19.52 -4.53 3.30
C ASP A 17 18.88 -3.82 2.11
N PHE A 18 17.55 -3.97 1.91
CA PHE A 18 16.85 -3.24 0.86
C PHE A 18 16.20 -1.98 1.43
N MET A 19 16.85 -0.85 1.22
CA MET A 19 16.32 0.47 1.54
C MET A 19 16.11 1.26 0.25
N PHE A 20 14.96 1.93 0.16
CA PHE A 20 14.69 2.86 -0.92
C PHE A 20 13.93 4.04 -0.36
N SER A 21 14.46 5.24 -0.59
CA SER A 21 13.77 6.48 -0.30
C SER A 21 14.22 7.54 -1.29
N SER A 22 13.25 8.13 -1.97
CA SER A 22 13.42 9.31 -2.80
C SER A 22 12.37 10.36 -2.38
N ALA A 23 12.37 11.52 -3.05
CA ALA A 23 11.35 12.53 -2.81
C ALA A 23 9.95 12.05 -3.22
N SER A 24 9.85 11.14 -4.18
CA SER A 24 8.59 10.70 -4.77
C SER A 24 8.19 9.29 -4.31
N CYS A 25 9.12 8.44 -3.88
CA CYS A 25 8.82 7.07 -3.51
C CYS A 25 9.49 6.67 -2.18
N HIS A 26 8.78 5.91 -1.36
CA HIS A 26 9.24 5.49 -0.04
C HIS A 26 8.85 4.04 0.24
N LEU A 27 9.79 3.26 0.77
CA LEU A 27 9.55 1.90 1.24
C LEU A 27 9.50 1.86 2.77
N GLN A 28 8.36 1.47 3.32
CA GLN A 28 8.18 1.17 4.73
C GLN A 28 8.13 -0.34 4.94
N LYS A 29 8.97 -0.85 5.85
CA LYS A 29 8.97 -2.27 6.26
C LYS A 29 8.60 -2.34 7.74
N PHE A 30 7.82 -3.34 8.13
CA PHE A 30 7.50 -3.62 9.53
C PHE A 30 7.33 -5.13 9.73
N SER A 31 8.30 -5.75 10.42
CA SER A 31 8.31 -7.20 10.64
C SER A 31 8.12 -7.98 9.33
N GLU A 32 6.96 -8.59 9.11
CA GLU A 32 6.60 -9.35 7.91
C GLU A 32 5.77 -8.54 6.89
N ASP A 33 5.39 -7.30 7.20
CA ASP A 33 4.58 -6.45 6.33
C ASP A 33 5.45 -5.39 5.63
N SER A 34 5.13 -5.08 4.38
CA SER A 34 5.81 -4.02 3.62
C SER A 34 4.78 -3.13 2.90
N ALA A 35 5.07 -1.84 2.85
CA ALA A 35 4.30 -0.86 2.12
C ALA A 35 5.22 -0.01 1.24
N ILE A 36 4.94 0.03 -0.06
CA ILE A 36 5.61 0.92 -1.01
C ILE A 36 4.67 2.06 -1.33
N VAL A 37 5.10 3.28 -1.05
CA VAL A 37 4.35 4.51 -1.32
C VAL A 37 5.02 5.22 -2.49
N GLY A 38 4.24 5.58 -3.51
CA GLY A 38 4.70 6.35 -4.66
C GLY A 38 3.82 7.56 -4.92
N LEU A 39 4.43 8.70 -5.17
CA LEU A 39 3.79 9.87 -5.74
C LEU A 39 3.77 9.69 -7.26
N ILE A 40 2.57 9.67 -7.83
CA ILE A 40 2.34 9.60 -9.27
C ILE A 40 2.06 11.02 -9.74
N THR A 41 2.94 11.54 -10.58
CA THR A 41 2.90 12.88 -11.17
C THR A 41 2.52 12.78 -12.66
N ASP A 42 2.46 13.92 -13.35
CA ASP A 42 2.16 13.93 -14.79
C ASP A 42 3.27 13.29 -15.64
N ASP A 43 4.49 13.18 -15.09
CA ASP A 43 5.60 12.41 -15.69
C ASP A 43 5.40 10.88 -15.60
N GLY A 44 4.36 10.43 -14.90
CA GLY A 44 3.89 9.06 -14.83
C GLY A 44 4.12 8.39 -13.47
N ASP A 45 4.13 7.06 -13.47
CA ASP A 45 4.33 6.20 -12.30
C ASP A 45 5.62 5.37 -12.41
N ARG A 46 6.57 5.81 -13.26
CA ARG A 46 7.74 5.02 -13.63
C ARG A 46 8.61 4.66 -12.43
N GLU A 47 8.96 5.63 -11.59
CA GLU A 47 9.80 5.39 -10.42
C GLU A 47 9.14 4.41 -9.45
N TYR A 48 7.83 4.57 -9.23
CA TYR A 48 7.04 3.68 -8.40
C TYR A 48 7.04 2.24 -8.94
N ARG A 49 6.87 2.06 -10.26
CA ARG A 49 6.91 0.73 -10.90
C ARG A 49 8.28 0.08 -10.84
N VAL A 50 9.35 0.87 -11.06
CA VAL A 50 10.74 0.38 -10.95
C VAL A 50 11.02 -0.07 -9.52
N LEU A 51 10.64 0.73 -8.53
CA LEU A 51 10.81 0.37 -7.12
C LEU A 51 10.07 -0.93 -6.76
N ILE A 52 8.84 -1.11 -7.23
CA ILE A 52 8.10 -2.36 -7.00
C ILE A 52 8.83 -3.54 -7.62
N GLN A 53 9.32 -3.41 -8.86
CA GLN A 53 10.05 -4.48 -9.51
C GLN A 53 11.36 -4.81 -8.78
N ASP A 54 12.15 -3.79 -8.41
CA ASP A 54 13.39 -3.97 -7.65
C ASP A 54 13.14 -4.67 -6.31
N PHE A 55 12.04 -4.32 -5.64
CA PHE A 55 11.61 -4.97 -4.40
C PHE A 55 11.19 -6.43 -4.62
N VAL A 56 10.43 -6.71 -5.69
CA VAL A 56 10.03 -8.08 -6.07
C VAL A 56 11.26 -8.94 -6.36
N ASP A 57 12.20 -8.42 -7.13
CA ASP A 57 13.45 -9.10 -7.49
C ASP A 57 14.33 -9.32 -6.27
N TRP A 58 14.38 -8.36 -5.35
CA TRP A 58 15.05 -8.54 -4.06
C TRP A 58 14.38 -9.62 -3.22
N CYS A 59 13.05 -9.65 -3.13
CA CYS A 59 12.33 -10.70 -2.41
C CYS A 59 12.65 -12.09 -2.99
N GLN A 60 12.63 -12.24 -4.32
CA GLN A 60 12.97 -13.50 -4.99
C GLN A 60 14.41 -13.95 -4.69
N ARG A 61 15.38 -13.04 -4.78
CA ARG A 61 16.80 -13.34 -4.47
C ARG A 61 17.03 -13.74 -3.02
N ASN A 62 16.23 -13.21 -2.10
CA ASN A 62 16.35 -13.46 -0.66
C ASN A 62 15.37 -14.55 -0.18
N CYS A 63 14.84 -15.37 -1.10
CA CYS A 63 13.90 -16.44 -0.79
C CYS A 63 12.63 -15.98 -0.03
N ARG A 64 12.26 -14.70 -0.16
CA ARG A 64 11.04 -14.14 0.43
C ARG A 64 9.90 -14.24 -0.57
N GLN A 65 8.82 -14.90 -0.16
CA GLN A 65 7.62 -15.02 -0.98
C GLN A 65 6.72 -13.79 -0.80
N ILE A 66 6.38 -13.15 -1.92
CA ILE A 66 5.33 -12.14 -1.97
C ILE A 66 3.99 -12.84 -2.18
N ASN A 67 3.00 -12.53 -1.35
CA ASN A 67 1.66 -13.05 -1.53
C ASN A 67 0.83 -12.06 -2.35
N ALA A 68 0.90 -12.18 -3.68
CA ALA A 68 0.12 -11.35 -4.61
C ALA A 68 -1.42 -11.49 -4.42
N GLY A 69 -1.90 -12.55 -3.73
CA GLY A 69 -3.31 -12.70 -3.35
C GLY A 69 -3.73 -11.83 -2.18
N LYS A 70 -2.81 -11.54 -1.26
CA LYS A 70 -3.07 -10.63 -0.13
C LYS A 70 -2.60 -9.21 -0.38
N THR A 71 -1.76 -9.00 -1.40
CA THR A 71 -1.27 -7.69 -1.77
C THR A 71 -2.40 -6.83 -2.32
N LYS A 72 -2.47 -5.57 -1.90
CA LYS A 72 -3.47 -4.60 -2.36
C LYS A 72 -2.78 -3.34 -2.84
N GLU A 73 -3.33 -2.74 -3.90
CA GLU A 73 -2.97 -1.41 -4.37
C GLU A 73 -4.06 -0.42 -3.93
N LEU A 74 -3.67 0.63 -3.21
CA LEU A 74 -4.54 1.75 -2.85
C LEU A 74 -4.10 2.97 -3.66
N VAL A 75 -4.97 3.46 -4.56
CA VAL A 75 -4.71 4.67 -5.34
C VAL A 75 -5.52 5.83 -4.76
N VAL A 76 -4.81 6.88 -4.39
CA VAL A 76 -5.37 8.15 -3.90
C VAL A 76 -5.13 9.22 -4.95
N ASP A 77 -6.20 9.73 -5.52
CA ASP A 77 -6.16 10.78 -6.55
C ASP A 77 -6.90 12.04 -6.10
N PHE A 78 -6.14 13.10 -5.83
CA PHE A 78 -6.67 14.43 -5.47
C PHE A 78 -6.73 15.40 -6.66
N ARG A 79 -6.40 14.95 -7.88
CA ARG A 79 -6.39 15.83 -9.04
C ARG A 79 -7.82 16.30 -9.32
N ARG A 80 -7.97 17.61 -9.55
CA ARG A 80 -9.27 18.23 -9.89
C ARG A 80 -9.80 17.77 -11.25
N HIS A 81 -8.89 17.44 -12.16
CA HIS A 81 -9.22 16.92 -13.48
C HIS A 81 -9.16 15.40 -13.47
N LYS A 82 -10.18 14.77 -14.08
CA LYS A 82 -10.22 13.32 -14.24
C LYS A 82 -9.18 12.90 -15.26
N HIS A 83 -8.01 12.51 -14.76
CA HIS A 83 -7.08 11.71 -15.54
C HIS A 83 -7.48 10.24 -15.43
N PRO A 84 -7.26 9.43 -16.47
CA PRO A 84 -7.36 7.99 -16.34
C PRO A 84 -6.49 7.52 -15.18
N SER A 85 -7.03 6.67 -14.33
CA SER A 85 -6.20 5.97 -13.35
C SER A 85 -5.14 5.16 -14.10
N PRO A 86 -3.91 5.07 -13.58
CA PRO A 86 -2.90 4.20 -14.17
C PRO A 86 -3.43 2.75 -14.24
N PRO A 87 -2.86 1.87 -15.08
CA PRO A 87 -3.19 0.45 -15.02
C PRO A 87 -2.72 -0.14 -13.67
N PRO A 88 -3.36 -1.21 -13.16
CA PRO A 88 -2.91 -1.87 -11.95
C PRO A 88 -1.43 -2.27 -12.03
N VAL A 89 -0.78 -2.34 -10.87
CA VAL A 89 0.55 -2.93 -10.78
C VAL A 89 0.45 -4.43 -11.02
N ASN A 90 1.34 -4.96 -11.85
CA ASN A 90 1.50 -6.39 -12.03
C ASN A 90 2.65 -6.89 -11.15
N ILE A 91 2.38 -7.87 -10.29
CA ILE A 91 3.39 -8.54 -9.47
C ILE A 91 3.35 -10.03 -9.81
N GLN A 92 4.49 -10.57 -10.25
CA GLN A 92 4.63 -12.00 -10.58
C GLN A 92 3.59 -12.48 -11.61
N GLY A 93 3.27 -11.66 -12.62
CA GLY A 93 2.30 -12.00 -13.66
C GLY A 93 0.84 -11.81 -13.24
N LYS A 94 0.58 -11.34 -12.01
CA LYS A 94 -0.76 -11.09 -11.49
C LYS A 94 -1.00 -9.59 -11.30
N ASP A 95 -2.08 -9.10 -11.87
CA ASP A 95 -2.56 -7.75 -11.59
C ASP A 95 -3.05 -7.65 -10.15
N ILE A 96 -2.49 -6.70 -9.40
CA ILE A 96 -2.83 -6.47 -8.01
C ILE A 96 -4.19 -5.80 -7.91
N GLU A 97 -5.01 -6.32 -7.00
CA GLU A 97 -6.35 -5.81 -6.76
C GLU A 97 -6.29 -4.41 -6.15
N ARG A 98 -7.12 -3.51 -6.70
CA ARG A 98 -7.34 -2.19 -6.11
C ARG A 98 -8.33 -2.25 -4.98
N ALA A 99 -7.93 -1.71 -3.84
CA ALA A 99 -8.81 -1.53 -2.70
C ALA A 99 -9.14 -0.05 -2.53
N ASP A 100 -10.38 0.24 -2.15
CA ASP A 100 -10.79 1.60 -1.76
C ASP A 100 -10.38 1.92 -0.32
N SER A 101 -10.15 0.89 0.50
CA SER A 101 -9.58 1.03 1.83
C SER A 101 -8.77 -0.19 2.25
N TYR A 102 -7.82 0.03 3.16
CA TYR A 102 -6.94 -1.01 3.66
C TYR A 102 -6.52 -0.69 5.10
N LYS A 103 -6.47 -1.73 5.95
CA LYS A 103 -5.98 -1.63 7.33
C LYS A 103 -4.51 -2.05 7.40
N TYR A 104 -3.61 -1.09 7.52
CA TYR A 104 -2.16 -1.32 7.66
C TYR A 104 -1.71 -0.98 9.08
N LEU A 105 -1.15 -1.96 9.82
CA LEU A 105 -0.67 -1.77 11.20
C LEU A 105 -1.67 -1.05 12.12
N ASP A 106 -2.94 -1.48 12.08
CA ASP A 106 -4.06 -0.85 12.80
C ASP A 106 -4.48 0.56 12.36
N VAL A 107 -3.85 1.12 11.33
CA VAL A 107 -4.27 2.35 10.67
C VAL A 107 -5.17 2.02 9.48
N HIS A 108 -6.39 2.57 9.48
CA HIS A 108 -7.29 2.51 8.33
C HIS A 108 -6.90 3.59 7.33
N LEU A 109 -6.52 3.19 6.12
CA LEU A 109 -6.22 4.06 5.00
C LEU A 109 -7.35 3.91 3.99
N ASN A 110 -7.93 5.01 3.51
CA ASN A 110 -8.92 5.00 2.44
C ASN A 110 -8.45 5.85 1.26
N ASN A 111 -9.08 5.64 0.10
CA ASN A 111 -8.73 6.29 -1.15
C ASN A 111 -9.01 7.81 -1.18
N LYS A 112 -9.71 8.33 -0.15
CA LYS A 112 -9.96 9.76 0.08
C LYS A 112 -8.94 10.39 1.04
N LEU A 113 -8.17 9.55 1.75
CA LEU A 113 -7.40 9.90 2.96
C LEU A 113 -8.16 10.83 3.92
N ASP A 114 -9.46 10.61 4.07
CA ASP A 114 -10.26 11.30 5.07
C ASP A 114 -10.35 10.46 6.35
N TRP A 115 -10.70 11.11 7.45
CA TRP A 115 -10.83 10.46 8.76
C TRP A 115 -12.23 9.91 9.02
N THR A 116 -13.13 9.93 8.01
CA THR A 116 -14.57 9.66 8.20
C THR A 116 -14.83 8.27 8.79
N ASP A 117 -14.06 7.26 8.36
CA ASP A 117 -14.22 5.88 8.84
C ASP A 117 -13.90 5.72 10.34
N LYS A 118 -12.99 6.54 10.89
CA LYS A 118 -12.70 6.55 12.34
C LYS A 118 -13.80 7.26 13.12
N THR A 119 -14.34 8.36 12.61
CA THR A 119 -15.45 9.07 13.24
C THR A 119 -16.72 8.21 13.31
N ASP A 120 -17.09 7.51 12.23
CA ASP A 120 -18.30 6.68 12.22
C ASP A 120 -18.21 5.50 13.22
N ALA A 121 -17.03 4.90 13.35
CA ALA A 121 -16.78 3.86 14.35
C ALA A 121 -16.91 4.39 15.79
N ILE A 122 -16.42 5.61 16.05
CA ILE A 122 -16.55 6.27 17.36
C ILE A 122 -18.01 6.66 17.64
N TYR A 123 -18.71 7.21 16.64
CA TYR A 123 -20.12 7.59 16.75
C TYR A 123 -21.01 6.38 17.04
N LYS A 124 -20.84 5.27 16.31
CA LYS A 124 -21.60 4.03 16.54
C LYS A 124 -21.30 3.41 17.90
N LYS A 125 -20.04 3.44 18.34
CA LYS A 125 -19.67 2.95 19.67
C LYS A 125 -20.35 3.76 20.79
N ARG A 126 -20.37 5.09 20.68
CA ARG A 126 -21.07 5.96 21.63
C ARG A 126 -22.59 5.77 21.65
N GLN A 127 -23.20 5.48 20.50
CA GLN A 127 -24.64 5.24 20.42
C GLN A 127 -25.04 3.87 21.01
N THR A 128 -24.14 2.89 20.98
CA THR A 128 -24.37 1.58 21.62
C THR A 128 -24.20 1.68 23.15
N ASP A 129 -23.25 2.50 23.62
CA ASP A 129 -22.99 2.72 25.05
C ASP A 129 -24.02 3.67 25.73
N SER A 130 -24.92 4.32 24.98
CA SER A 130 -26.00 5.17 25.52
C SER A 130 -27.35 4.45 25.69
N PHE A 131 -27.39 3.14 25.41
CA PHE A 131 -28.52 2.27 25.72
C PHE A 131 -28.05 1.14 26.65
N CYS A 132 -27.56 1.50 27.84
CA CYS A 132 -27.46 0.64 29.02
C CYS A 132 -27.79 1.49 30.24
#